data_AF-A0A942KPU1-F1
#
_entry.id   AF-A0A942KPU1-F1
#
_cell.length_a   1.000
_cell.length_b   1.000
_cell.length_c   1.000
_cell.angle_alpha   90.00
_cell.angle_beta   90.00
_cell.angle_gamma   90.00
#
_symmetry.space_group_name_H-M   'P 1'
#
loop_
_entity.id
_entity.type
_entity.pdbx_description
1 polymer ?
#
loop_
_entity_poly.entity_id
_entity_poly.type
_entity_poly.pdbx_seq_one_letter_code
_entity_poly.pdbx_strand_id
1 'polypeptide(L)'
;MNRKQRTEVLIKGSRHLSLQMATEVLNNYPVQVIEKPHHGLVMIKMREGAKNSLFYLGELLVTECKVQIGAAIGIGIVKGDEPELAFHLAVIDAAYNSRLPETVDWQEMLLLEEAVIAKVKEQTASHILKTQVNFETMDVKEQRDENGPGA
;
A
#
# COMPACT_ATOMS: atom_id res chain seq x y z
N MET A 1 0.84 5.81 14.01
CA MET A 1 0.28 5.57 12.65
C MET A 1 -1.04 4.80 12.72
N ASN A 2 -2.00 5.04 11.80
CA ASN A 2 -3.27 4.28 11.78
C ASN A 2 -3.11 2.89 11.14
N ARG A 3 -4.07 1.97 11.36
CA ARG A 3 -3.99 0.58 10.90
C ARG A 3 -3.95 0.43 9.37
N LYS A 4 -4.67 1.28 8.63
CA LYS A 4 -4.67 1.23 7.17
C LYS A 4 -3.29 1.59 6.62
N GLN A 5 -2.74 2.71 7.06
CA GLN A 5 -1.45 3.22 6.64
C GLN A 5 -0.32 2.23 6.98
N ARG A 6 -0.32 1.66 8.19
CA ARG A 6 0.68 0.64 8.58
C ARG A 6 0.68 -0.56 7.63
N THR A 7 -0.52 -1.05 7.32
CA THR A 7 -0.69 -2.24 6.49
C THR A 7 -0.24 -1.95 5.06
N GLU A 8 -0.53 -0.76 4.56
CA GLU A 8 -0.09 -0.32 3.23
C GLU A 8 1.44 -0.24 3.14
N VAL A 9 2.11 0.31 4.16
CA VAL A 9 3.58 0.35 4.24
C VAL A 9 4.16 -1.06 4.27
N LEU A 10 3.64 -1.96 5.10
CA LEU A 10 4.15 -3.33 5.21
C LEU A 10 3.92 -4.17 3.95
N ILE A 11 2.85 -3.92 3.20
CA ILE A 11 2.56 -4.62 1.94
C ILE A 11 3.47 -4.13 0.80
N LYS A 12 3.66 -2.80 0.70
CA LYS A 12 4.40 -2.16 -0.40
C LYS A 12 5.90 -2.03 -0.15
N GLY A 13 6.31 -2.06 1.11
CA GLY A 13 7.69 -1.92 1.54
C GLY A 13 8.46 -3.23 1.50
N SER A 14 9.64 -3.19 2.13
CA SER A 14 10.57 -4.30 2.21
C SER A 14 10.02 -5.48 2.99
N ARG A 15 10.15 -6.69 2.40
CA ARG A 15 9.84 -7.96 3.09
C ARG A 15 10.68 -8.14 4.35
N HIS A 16 11.93 -7.67 4.36
CA HIS A 16 12.81 -7.72 5.52
C HIS A 16 12.19 -6.98 6.71
N LEU A 17 11.56 -5.82 6.49
CA LEU A 17 10.97 -5.05 7.59
C LEU A 17 9.87 -5.86 8.30
N SER A 18 8.97 -6.48 7.52
CA SER A 18 7.91 -7.33 8.06
C SER A 18 8.46 -8.57 8.79
N LEU A 19 9.51 -9.19 8.25
CA LEU A 19 10.17 -10.34 8.86
C LEU A 19 10.83 -9.96 10.20
N GLN A 20 11.53 -8.82 10.24
CA GLN A 20 12.21 -8.34 11.44
C GLN A 20 11.20 -8.11 12.58
N MET A 21 10.13 -7.36 12.31
CA MET A 21 9.09 -7.06 13.31
C MET A 21 8.37 -8.34 13.77
N ALA A 22 8.03 -9.24 12.84
CA ALA A 22 7.40 -10.51 13.21
C ALA A 22 8.33 -11.38 14.06
N THR A 23 9.62 -11.45 13.71
CA THR A 23 10.63 -12.22 14.46
C THR A 23 10.80 -11.69 15.88
N GLU A 24 10.82 -10.37 16.06
CA GLU A 24 10.90 -9.74 17.37
C GLU A 24 9.73 -10.17 18.28
N VAL A 25 8.50 -10.18 17.75
CA VAL A 25 7.32 -10.66 18.49
C VAL A 25 7.40 -12.14 18.79
N LEU A 26 7.80 -12.96 17.81
CA LEU A 26 7.87 -14.42 17.95
C LEU A 26 8.90 -14.86 19.00
N ASN A 27 9.97 -14.08 19.20
CA ASN A 27 10.98 -14.35 20.22
C ASN A 27 10.52 -13.96 21.64
N ASN A 28 9.66 -12.96 21.75
CA ASN A 28 9.28 -12.39 23.05
C ASN A 28 7.92 -12.89 23.55
N TYR A 29 7.02 -13.35 22.66
CA TYR A 29 5.65 -13.69 23.02
C TYR A 29 5.20 -15.02 22.41
N PRO A 30 4.34 -15.78 23.12
CA PRO A 30 3.69 -16.93 22.54
C PRO A 30 2.66 -16.49 21.50
N VAL A 31 2.87 -16.91 20.25
CA VAL A 31 1.95 -16.67 19.13
C VAL A 31 1.22 -17.97 18.79
N GLN A 32 -0.10 -17.96 18.88
CA GLN A 32 -0.93 -19.09 18.46
C GLN A 32 -1.47 -18.84 17.05
N VAL A 33 -1.24 -19.78 16.13
CA VAL A 33 -1.85 -19.75 14.80
C VAL A 33 -3.28 -20.27 14.90
N ILE A 34 -4.27 -19.40 14.68
CA ILE A 34 -5.69 -19.79 14.61
C ILE A 34 -5.97 -20.40 13.23
N GLU A 35 -5.58 -19.68 12.18
CA GLU A 35 -5.70 -20.11 10.80
C GLU A 35 -4.33 -19.97 10.13
N LYS A 36 -3.77 -21.11 9.70
CA LYS A 36 -2.53 -21.13 8.92
C LYS A 36 -2.72 -20.32 7.63
N PRO A 37 -1.62 -19.79 7.05
CA PRO A 37 -1.66 -19.18 5.74
C PRO A 37 -2.34 -20.11 4.74
N HIS A 38 -3.44 -19.64 4.14
CA HIS A 38 -4.20 -20.40 3.16
C HIS A 38 -4.73 -19.47 2.07
N HIS A 39 -5.00 -20.04 0.89
CA HIS A 39 -5.52 -19.28 -0.23
C HIS A 39 -7.01 -18.97 -0.07
N GLY A 40 -7.36 -17.75 -0.43
CA GLY A 40 -8.73 -17.27 -0.56
C GLY A 40 -8.95 -16.59 -1.92
N LEU A 41 -10.21 -16.33 -2.24
CA LEU A 41 -10.60 -15.57 -3.41
C LEU A 41 -11.46 -14.39 -2.98
N VAL A 42 -11.05 -13.18 -3.38
CA VAL A 42 -11.78 -11.94 -3.10
C VAL A 42 -12.43 -11.43 -4.37
N MET A 43 -13.75 -11.26 -4.33
CA MET A 43 -14.52 -10.71 -5.44
C MET A 43 -14.22 -9.21 -5.63
N ILE A 44 -13.66 -8.85 -6.80
CA ILE A 44 -13.37 -7.47 -7.19
C ILE A 44 -14.67 -6.79 -7.63
N LYS A 45 -15.05 -5.73 -6.92
CA LYS A 45 -16.22 -4.92 -7.22
C LYS A 45 -15.79 -3.56 -7.77
N MET A 46 -16.41 -3.12 -8.85
CA MET A 46 -16.24 -1.79 -9.42
C MET A 46 -17.60 -1.14 -9.67
N ARG A 47 -17.59 0.17 -9.90
CA ARG A 47 -18.77 0.90 -10.39
C ARG A 47 -18.54 1.28 -11.85
N GLU A 48 -19.47 0.94 -12.72
CA GLU A 48 -19.37 1.31 -14.14
C GLU A 48 -19.76 2.78 -14.35
N GLY A 49 -19.15 3.43 -15.34
CA GLY A 49 -19.22 4.89 -15.50
C GLY A 49 -20.51 5.44 -16.13
N ALA A 50 -21.35 4.60 -16.75
CA ALA A 50 -22.56 5.03 -17.43
C ALA A 50 -23.78 5.16 -16.49
N LYS A 51 -24.02 4.19 -15.61
CA LYS A 51 -25.16 4.18 -14.67
C LYS A 51 -24.73 4.08 -13.20
N ASN A 52 -23.43 4.13 -12.90
CA ASN A 52 -22.87 3.99 -11.56
C ASN A 52 -23.28 2.71 -10.81
N SER A 53 -23.64 1.67 -11.58
CA SER A 53 -24.11 0.39 -11.05
C SER A 53 -22.95 -0.48 -10.59
N LEU A 54 -23.24 -1.38 -9.63
CA LEU A 54 -22.23 -2.30 -9.08
C LEU A 54 -21.95 -3.41 -10.09
N PHE A 55 -20.68 -3.56 -10.47
CA PHE A 55 -20.21 -4.58 -11.39
C PHE A 55 -19.15 -5.47 -10.71
N TYR A 56 -19.25 -6.77 -10.91
CA TYR A 56 -18.35 -7.76 -10.34
C TYR A 56 -17.37 -8.21 -11.43
N LEU A 57 -16.14 -7.71 -11.39
CA LEU A 57 -15.16 -7.90 -12.46
C LEU A 57 -14.57 -9.31 -12.49
N GLY A 58 -14.50 -9.96 -11.33
CA GLY A 58 -13.94 -11.30 -11.16
C GLY A 58 -13.35 -11.49 -9.77
N GLU A 59 -12.55 -12.53 -9.60
CA GLU A 59 -11.96 -12.94 -8.33
C GLU A 59 -10.45 -12.67 -8.30
N LEU A 60 -9.94 -12.27 -7.14
CA LEU A 60 -8.52 -12.07 -6.87
C LEU A 60 -8.02 -13.13 -5.90
N LEU A 61 -6.98 -13.86 -6.29
CA LEU A 61 -6.25 -14.73 -5.37
C LEU A 61 -5.62 -13.91 -4.24
N VAL A 62 -5.90 -14.32 -3.02
CA VAL A 62 -5.29 -13.79 -1.81
C VAL A 62 -4.75 -14.92 -0.95
N THR A 63 -3.81 -14.60 -0.07
CA THR A 63 -3.40 -15.47 1.04
C THR A 63 -3.82 -14.83 2.35
N GLU A 64 -4.49 -15.59 3.20
CA GLU A 64 -5.04 -15.13 4.48
C GLU A 64 -4.40 -15.91 5.63
N CYS A 65 -4.12 -15.23 6.74
CA CYS A 65 -3.63 -15.83 7.98
C CYS A 65 -4.25 -15.13 9.19
N LYS A 66 -4.57 -15.90 10.24
CA LYS A 66 -5.02 -15.38 11.52
C LYS A 66 -4.20 -15.97 12.65
N VAL A 67 -3.74 -15.09 13.53
CA VAL A 67 -2.97 -15.45 14.71
C VAL A 67 -3.53 -14.77 15.94
N GLN A 68 -3.12 -15.26 17.11
CA GLN A 68 -3.53 -14.75 18.41
C GLN A 68 -2.32 -14.57 19.31
N ILE A 69 -2.29 -13.42 20.01
CA ILE A 69 -1.31 -13.11 21.05
C ILE A 69 -2.09 -12.69 22.29
N GLY A 70 -2.04 -13.50 23.35
CA GLY A 70 -2.91 -13.32 24.51
C GLY A 70 -4.38 -13.39 24.11
N ALA A 71 -5.13 -12.30 24.32
CA ALA A 71 -6.55 -12.19 23.94
C ALA A 71 -6.78 -11.48 22.59
N ALA A 72 -5.74 -10.94 21.94
CA ALA A 72 -5.90 -10.19 20.71
C ALA A 72 -5.68 -11.06 19.48
N ILE A 73 -6.54 -10.88 18.48
CA ILE A 73 -6.46 -11.54 17.19
C ILE A 73 -5.85 -10.57 16.18
N GLY A 74 -4.90 -11.06 15.39
CA GLY A 74 -4.33 -10.35 14.25
C GLY A 74 -4.65 -11.07 12.95
N ILE A 75 -4.78 -10.27 11.89
CA ILE A 75 -5.16 -10.76 10.56
C ILE A 75 -4.17 -10.21 9.53
N GLY A 76 -3.65 -11.11 8.69
CA GLY A 76 -2.84 -10.75 7.53
C GLY A 76 -3.52 -11.25 6.26
N ILE A 77 -3.76 -10.34 5.32
CA ILE A 77 -4.33 -10.64 4.00
C ILE A 77 -3.48 -9.96 2.94
N VAL A 78 -3.03 -10.74 1.97
CA VAL A 78 -2.12 -10.29 0.91
C VAL A 78 -2.58 -10.80 -0.43
N LYS A 79 -2.34 -10.02 -1.50
CA LYS A 79 -2.64 -10.44 -2.87
C LYS A 79 -1.64 -11.53 -3.30
N GLY A 80 -2.15 -12.57 -3.97
CA GLY A 80 -1.34 -13.65 -4.53
C GLY A 80 -0.99 -14.73 -3.52
N ASP A 81 -0.02 -15.56 -3.88
CA ASP A 81 0.56 -16.62 -3.05
C ASP A 81 1.77 -16.07 -2.29
N GLU A 82 1.53 -15.58 -1.07
CA GLU A 82 2.53 -14.91 -0.24
C GLU A 82 2.35 -15.32 1.25
N PRO A 83 2.53 -16.62 1.59
CA PRO A 83 2.18 -17.16 2.91
C PRO A 83 3.03 -16.60 4.05
N GLU A 84 4.32 -16.35 3.81
CA GLU A 84 5.22 -15.76 4.80
C GLU A 84 4.79 -14.34 5.15
N LEU A 85 4.50 -13.51 4.14
CA LEU A 85 4.04 -12.14 4.36
C LEU A 85 2.68 -12.13 5.06
N ALA A 86 1.73 -12.98 4.64
CA ALA A 86 0.43 -13.08 5.30
C ALA A 86 0.59 -13.39 6.79
N PHE A 87 1.49 -14.31 7.13
CA PHE A 87 1.81 -14.64 8.52
C PHE A 87 2.45 -13.46 9.25
N HIS A 88 3.49 -12.83 8.69
CA HIS A 88 4.15 -11.67 9.32
C HIS A 88 3.15 -10.53 9.59
N LEU A 89 2.28 -10.22 8.63
CA LEU A 89 1.24 -9.21 8.80
C LEU A 89 0.26 -9.58 9.91
N ALA A 90 -0.15 -10.85 10.00
CA ALA A 90 -1.04 -11.31 11.06
C ALA A 90 -0.40 -11.14 12.45
N VAL A 91 0.89 -11.49 12.58
CA VAL A 91 1.66 -11.33 13.84
C VAL A 91 1.77 -9.86 14.23
N ILE A 92 2.17 -9.00 13.30
CA ILE A 92 2.31 -7.55 13.54
C ILE A 92 0.96 -6.94 13.90
N ASP A 93 -0.12 -7.33 13.22
CA ASP A 93 -1.47 -6.84 13.51
C ASP A 93 -1.94 -7.29 14.91
N ALA A 94 -1.67 -8.53 15.32
CA ALA A 94 -1.95 -9.02 16.66
C ALA A 94 -1.15 -8.24 17.72
N ALA A 95 0.13 -7.95 17.47
CA ALA A 95 0.98 -7.17 18.35
C ALA A 95 0.42 -5.76 18.59
N TYR A 96 -0.03 -5.08 17.53
CA TYR A 96 -0.71 -3.79 17.65
C TYR A 96 -2.03 -3.88 18.40
N ASN A 97 -2.84 -4.91 18.17
CA ASN A 97 -4.11 -5.10 18.87
C ASN A 97 -3.90 -5.41 20.37
N SER A 98 -2.82 -6.11 20.71
CA SER A 98 -2.37 -6.38 22.09
C SER A 98 -1.64 -5.21 22.76
N ARG A 99 -1.35 -4.12 22.03
CA ARG A 99 -0.59 -2.95 22.51
C ARG A 99 0.76 -3.33 23.12
N LEU A 100 1.50 -4.22 22.45
CA LEU A 100 2.83 -4.63 22.89
C LEU A 100 3.81 -3.44 22.84
N PRO A 101 4.79 -3.37 23.76
CA PRO A 101 5.73 -2.25 23.86
C PRO A 101 6.55 -2.01 22.59
N GLU A 102 6.95 -3.07 21.88
CA GLU A 102 7.75 -3.01 20.65
C GLU A 102 7.06 -2.21 19.53
N THR A 103 5.72 -2.14 19.57
CA THR A 103 4.92 -1.41 18.58
C THR A 103 5.18 0.10 18.58
N VAL A 104 5.71 0.64 19.68
CA VAL A 104 6.14 2.04 19.81
C VAL A 104 7.43 2.27 19.03
N ASP A 105 8.40 1.36 19.17
CA ASP A 105 9.73 1.48 18.55
C ASP A 105 9.66 1.29 17.02
N TRP A 106 8.70 0.52 16.53
CA TRP A 106 8.45 0.34 15.10
C TRP A 106 7.96 1.60 14.38
N GLN A 107 7.47 2.61 15.10
CA GLN A 107 6.88 3.81 14.50
C GLN A 107 7.91 4.56 13.63
N GLU A 108 9.16 4.67 14.07
CA GLU A 108 10.22 5.33 13.30
C GLU A 108 10.58 4.53 12.04
N MET A 109 10.75 3.21 12.18
CA MET A 109 11.08 2.33 11.06
C MET A 109 10.01 2.37 9.95
N LEU A 110 8.73 2.39 10.34
CA LEU A 110 7.61 2.45 9.40
C LEU A 110 7.54 3.80 8.67
N LEU A 111 7.89 4.91 9.34
CA LEU A 111 7.93 6.23 8.71
C LEU A 111 9.08 6.35 7.70
N LEU A 112 10.25 5.77 8.02
CA LEU A 112 11.37 5.71 7.10
C LEU A 112 11.02 4.89 5.85
N GLU A 113 10.40 3.72 6.03
CA GLU A 113 9.96 2.88 4.91
C GLU A 113 8.89 3.57 4.06
N GLU A 114 7.94 4.27 4.68
CA GLU A 114 6.94 5.06 3.97
C GLU A 114 7.58 6.13 3.07
N ALA A 115 8.61 6.82 3.55
CA ALA A 115 9.36 7.80 2.77
C ALA A 115 10.08 7.16 1.57
N VAL A 116 10.64 5.97 1.74
CA VAL A 116 11.26 5.20 0.64
C VAL A 116 10.22 4.84 -0.42
N ILE A 117 9.06 4.32 -0.01
CA ILE A 117 7.96 3.98 -0.92
C ILE A 117 7.48 5.22 -1.68
N ALA A 118 7.34 6.36 -0.99
CA ALA A 118 6.93 7.62 -1.61
C ALA A 118 7.92 8.08 -2.68
N LYS A 119 9.23 7.99 -2.41
CA LYS A 119 10.28 8.34 -3.38
C LYS A 119 10.25 7.46 -4.63
N VAL A 120 10.10 6.14 -4.47
CA VAL A 120 9.98 5.21 -5.59
C VAL A 120 8.72 5.50 -6.42
N LYS A 121 7.62 5.82 -5.76
CA LYS A 121 6.37 6.20 -6.42
C LYS A 121 6.51 7.50 -7.22
N GLU A 122 7.18 8.51 -6.67
CA GLU A 122 7.45 9.78 -7.35
C GLU A 122 8.34 9.58 -8.59
N GLN A 123 9.40 8.78 -8.45
CA GLN A 123 10.26 8.42 -9.58
C GLN A 123 9.44 7.76 -10.70
N THR A 124 8.62 6.76 -10.34
CA THR A 124 7.74 6.08 -11.31
C THR A 124 6.78 7.05 -11.98
N ALA A 125 6.17 7.96 -11.22
CA ALA A 125 5.28 8.99 -11.76
C ALA A 125 6.01 9.92 -12.74
N SER A 126 7.25 10.32 -12.43
CA SER A 126 8.06 11.16 -13.33
C SER A 126 8.33 10.48 -14.67
N HIS A 127 8.50 9.16 -14.69
CA HIS A 127 8.67 8.39 -15.92
C HIS A 127 7.39 8.33 -16.76
N ILE A 128 6.23 8.18 -16.11
CA ILE A 128 4.92 8.18 -16.78
C ILE A 128 4.61 9.58 -17.35
N LEU A 129 4.97 10.66 -16.64
CA LEU A 129 4.73 12.03 -17.12
C LEU A 129 5.48 12.34 -18.44
N LYS A 130 6.58 11.64 -18.74
CA LYS A 130 7.25 11.77 -20.04
C LYS A 130 6.39 11.30 -21.22
N THR A 131 5.36 10.48 -20.98
CA THR A 131 4.41 10.02 -21.99
C THR A 131 3.15 10.87 -22.05
N GLN A 132 3.08 11.97 -21.28
CA GLN A 132 1.94 12.88 -21.32
C GLN A 132 2.00 13.75 -22.58
N VAL A 133 0.94 13.69 -23.39
CA VAL A 133 0.79 14.58 -24.55
C VAL A 133 0.28 15.93 -24.07
N ASN A 134 0.99 17.01 -24.43
CA ASN A 134 0.53 18.38 -24.20
C ASN A 134 -0.25 18.88 -25.43
N PHE A 135 -1.47 19.36 -25.21
CA PHE A 135 -2.36 19.91 -26.25
C PHE A 135 -2.35 21.45 -26.30
N GLU A 136 -1.60 22.12 -25.42
CA GLU A 136 -1.42 23.57 -25.48
C GLU A 136 -0.54 23.95 -26.68
N THR A 137 -1.14 24.61 -27.68
CA THR A 137 -0.43 25.24 -28.79
C THR A 137 0.26 26.51 -28.29
N MET A 138 1.53 26.75 -28.67
CA MET A 138 2.18 28.05 -28.43
C MET A 138 1.34 29.15 -29.06
N ASP A 139 0.77 30.04 -28.25
CA ASP A 139 0.17 31.28 -28.73
C ASP A 139 1.28 32.09 -29.44
N VAL A 140 1.28 32.05 -30.76
CA VAL A 140 2.07 32.98 -31.57
C VAL A 140 1.42 34.33 -31.37
N LYS A 141 2.00 35.17 -30.51
CA LYS A 141 1.60 36.58 -30.42
C LYS A 141 1.81 37.20 -31.80
N GLU A 142 0.72 37.47 -32.51
CA GLU A 142 0.73 38.37 -33.67
C GLU A 142 1.21 39.74 -33.19
N GLN A 143 2.50 40.03 -33.39
CA GLN A 143 2.99 41.40 -33.40
C GLN A 143 2.42 42.06 -34.65
N ARG A 144 1.31 42.79 -34.48
CA ARG A 144 0.92 43.80 -35.45
C ARG A 144 1.94 44.93 -35.36
N ASP A 145 2.86 44.97 -36.32
CA ASP A 145 3.72 46.13 -36.57
C ASP A 145 2.82 47.31 -36.97
N GLU A 146 2.49 48.17 -36.00
CA GLU A 146 2.01 49.52 -36.29
C GLU A 146 3.19 50.38 -36.75
N ASN A 147 3.58 50.24 -38.01
CA ASN A 147 4.38 51.24 -38.72
C ASN A 147 3.83 51.40 -40.14
N GLY A 148 2.76 52.18 -40.27
CA GLY A 148 2.33 52.79 -41.54
C GLY A 148 2.87 54.22 -41.63
N PRO A 149 3.36 54.68 -42.80
CA PRO A 149 4.02 55.97 -42.92
C PRO A 149 2.98 57.11 -42.86
N GLY A 150 3.11 57.98 -41.86
CA GLY A 150 2.42 59.26 -41.83
C GLY A 150 3.11 60.25 -42.76
N ALA A 151 2.34 60.77 -43.71
CA ALA A 151 2.69 61.87 -44.62
C ALA A 151 2.91 63.20 -43.88
#